data_AF-A0A829Q592-F1
#
_entry.id   AF-A0A829Q592-F1
#
_cell.length_a   1.000
_cell.length_b   1.000
_cell.length_c   1.000
_cell.angle_alpha   90.00
_cell.angle_beta   90.00
_cell.angle_gamma   90.00
#
_symmetry.space_group_name_H-M   'P 1'
#
loop_
_entity.id
_entity.type
_entity.pdbx_description
1 polymer ?
#
loop_
_entity_poly.entity_id
_entity_poly.type
_entity_poly.pdbx_seq_one_letter_code
_entity_poly.pdbx_strand_id
1 'polypeptide(L)'
;MLTQTMVAGLLVSGVIFFGIDSVLGYVCIVVLVGFVLVWAIPAWALTVRRLHDADFSGWMALLTFVPYIGSVMPIVFGLLPSKPRGECFDRR
;
A
#
# COMPACT_ATOMS: atom_id res chain seq x y z
N MET A 1 10.27 5.64 4.37
CA MET A 1 9.30 5.33 5.44
C MET A 1 9.30 6.35 6.56
N LEU A 2 10.44 6.67 7.19
CA LEU A 2 10.49 7.68 8.27
C LEU A 2 10.09 9.10 7.80
N THR A 3 10.57 9.53 6.64
CA THR A 3 10.24 10.85 6.07
C THR A 3 8.77 10.99 5.69
N GLN A 4 8.17 9.94 5.13
CA GLN A 4 6.76 9.93 4.75
C GLN A 4 5.82 9.99 5.96
N THR A 5 6.17 9.27 7.04
CA THR A 5 5.38 9.25 8.28
C THR A 5 5.49 10.58 9.03
N MET A 6 6.65 11.24 9.00
CA MET A 6 6.82 12.61 9.53
C MET A 6 6.00 13.64 8.75
N VAL A 7 6.01 13.58 7.41
CA VAL A 7 5.20 14.48 6.57
C VAL A 7 3.71 14.24 6.76
N ALA A 8 3.25 12.98 6.79
CA ALA A 8 1.85 12.66 7.07
C ALA A 8 1.43 13.14 8.47
N GLY A 9 2.27 12.93 9.49
CA GLY A 9 2.02 13.40 10.85
C GLY A 9 1.90 14.92 10.96
N LEU A 10 2.74 15.66 10.24
CA LEU A 10 2.66 17.12 10.14
C LEU A 10 1.34 17.56 9.48
N LEU A 11 0.93 16.93 8.38
CA LEU A 11 -0.32 17.26 7.69
C LEU A 11 -1.54 16.96 8.56
N VAL A 12 -1.55 15.84 9.29
CA VAL A 12 -2.61 15.50 10.25
C VAL A 12 -2.68 16.53 11.39
N SER A 13 -1.52 16.96 11.91
CA SER A 13 -1.46 17.99 12.95
C SER A 13 -2.05 19.32 12.46
N GLY A 14 -1.82 19.66 11.19
CA GLY A 14 -2.45 20.81 10.54
C GLY A 14 -3.97 20.71 10.51
N VAL A 15 -4.54 19.55 10.16
CA VAL A 15 -6.00 19.33 10.17
C VAL A 15 -6.59 19.48 11.58
N ILE A 16 -5.91 18.97 12.60
CA ILE A 16 -6.35 19.07 14.00
C ILE A 16 -6.31 20.52 14.49
N PHE A 17 -5.27 21.28 14.10
CA PHE A 17 -5.09 22.67 14.54
C PHE A 17 -6.09 23.63 13.89
N PHE A 18 -6.38 23.47 12.60
CA PHE A 18 -7.28 24.39 11.87
C PHE A 18 -8.77 24.03 11.98
N GLY A 19 -9.11 22.83 12.46
CA GLY A 19 -10.51 22.37 12.56
C GLY A 19 -11.12 21.99 11.20
N ILE A 20 -12.19 21.21 11.23
CA ILE A 20 -12.88 20.70 10.02
C ILE A 20 -13.91 21.70 9.44
N ASP A 21 -14.17 22.77 10.16
CA ASP A 21 -15.12 23.83 9.84
C ASP A 21 -14.49 24.98 9.03
N SER A 22 -13.15 25.07 9.01
CA SER A 22 -12.43 26.13 8.31
C SER A 22 -12.04 25.74 6.88
N VAL A 23 -12.04 26.73 5.97
CA VAL A 23 -11.59 26.55 4.58
C VAL A 23 -10.16 25.99 4.54
N LEU A 24 -9.30 26.45 5.47
CA LEU A 24 -7.93 26.00 5.55
C LEU A 24 -7.83 24.52 5.99
N GLY A 25 -8.71 24.07 6.89
CA GLY A 25 -8.85 22.66 7.26
C GLY A 25 -9.24 21.77 6.09
N TYR A 26 -10.20 22.19 5.28
CA TYR A 26 -10.57 21.46 4.06
C TYR A 26 -9.39 21.33 3.07
N VAL A 27 -8.63 22.40 2.86
CA VAL A 27 -7.42 22.35 2.02
C VAL A 27 -6.40 21.35 2.57
N CYS A 28 -6.15 21.35 3.88
CA CYS A 28 -5.26 20.37 4.52
C CYS A 28 -5.74 18.92 4.33
N ILE A 29 -7.04 18.66 4.41
CA ILE A 29 -7.62 17.33 4.17
C ILE A 29 -7.40 16.89 2.72
N VAL A 30 -7.65 17.76 1.75
CA VAL A 30 -7.46 17.42 0.33
C VAL A 30 -5.99 17.10 0.03
N VAL A 31 -5.05 17.90 0.58
CA VAL A 31 -3.61 17.64 0.43
C VAL A 31 -3.20 16.34 1.12
N LEU A 32 -3.74 16.05 2.31
CA LEU A 32 -3.48 14.81 3.03
C LEU A 32 -3.92 13.59 2.21
N VAL A 33 -5.15 13.61 1.68
CA VAL A 33 -5.70 12.51 0.89
C VAL A 33 -4.88 12.30 -0.38
N GLY A 34 -4.54 13.38 -1.09
CA GLY A 34 -3.69 13.32 -2.28
C GLY A 34 -2.31 12.74 -1.99
N PHE A 35 -1.68 13.17 -0.89
CA PHE A 35 -0.39 12.64 -0.45
C PHE A 35 -0.47 11.14 -0.16
N VAL A 36 -1.49 10.68 0.58
CA VAL A 36 -1.66 9.25 0.88
C VAL A 36 -1.86 8.44 -0.40
N LEU A 37 -2.67 8.92 -1.35
CA LEU A 37 -2.91 8.21 -2.61
C LEU A 37 -1.64 8.01 -3.44
N VAL A 38 -0.83 9.06 -3.59
CA VAL A 38 0.43 9.01 -4.37
C VAL A 38 1.39 7.96 -3.83
N TRP A 39 1.38 7.71 -2.52
CA TRP A 39 2.22 6.69 -1.90
C TRP A 39 1.56 5.31 -1.82
N ALA A 40 0.25 5.24 -1.59
CA ALA A 40 -0.49 3.99 -1.44
C ALA A 40 -0.62 3.24 -2.77
N ILE A 41 -0.87 3.95 -3.88
CA ILE A 41 -1.02 3.35 -5.22
C ILE A 41 0.22 2.54 -5.65
N PRO A 42 1.45 3.10 -5.64
CA PRO A 42 2.63 2.34 -6.05
C PRO A 42 2.95 1.21 -5.06
N ALA A 43 2.71 1.39 -3.75
CA ALA A 43 2.89 0.34 -2.77
C ALA A 43 2.00 -0.87 -3.07
N TRP A 44 0.74 -0.63 -3.39
CA TRP A 44 -0.18 -1.68 -3.83
C TRP A 44 0.29 -2.33 -5.14
N ALA A 45 0.61 -1.52 -6.15
CA ALA A 45 1.03 -2.03 -7.46
C ALA A 45 2.21 -3.02 -7.35
N LEU A 46 3.15 -2.76 -6.45
CA LEU A 46 4.26 -3.67 -6.14
C LEU A 46 3.79 -4.97 -5.48
N THR A 47 2.84 -4.92 -4.55
CA THR A 47 2.25 -6.11 -3.93
C THR A 47 1.53 -6.98 -4.96
N VAL A 48 0.75 -6.38 -5.86
CA VAL A 48 0.07 -7.11 -6.95
C VAL A 48 1.08 -7.77 -7.87
N ARG A 49 2.16 -7.05 -8.23
CA ARG A 49 3.23 -7.61 -9.07
C ARG A 49 3.89 -8.81 -8.39
N ARG A 50 4.27 -8.70 -7.12
CA ARG A 50 4.87 -9.81 -6.36
C ARG A 50 3.95 -11.01 -6.22
N LEU A 51 2.66 -10.75 -6.03
CA LEU A 51 1.66 -11.80 -5.92
C LEU A 51 1.48 -12.54 -7.26
N HIS A 52 1.50 -11.79 -8.36
CA HIS A 52 1.47 -12.33 -9.70
C HIS A 52 2.75 -13.10 -10.05
N ASP A 53 3.91 -12.62 -9.59
CA ASP A 53 5.20 -13.32 -9.73
C ASP A 53 5.24 -14.64 -8.93
N ALA A 54 4.39 -14.79 -7.91
CA ALA A 54 4.23 -16.01 -7.11
C ALA A 54 3.09 -16.94 -7.61
N ASP A 55 2.55 -16.69 -8.81
CA ASP A 55 1.44 -17.45 -9.43
C ASP A 55 0.09 -17.35 -8.69
N PHE A 56 -0.10 -16.34 -7.84
CA PHE A 56 -1.38 -16.08 -7.20
C PHE A 56 -2.19 -14.99 -7.92
N SER A 57 -3.51 -15.05 -7.79
CA SER A 57 -4.39 -14.06 -8.41
C SER A 57 -4.16 -12.67 -7.80
N GLY A 58 -3.99 -11.63 -8.63
CA GLY A 58 -3.82 -10.24 -8.19
C GLY A 58 -4.93 -9.73 -7.25
N TRP A 59 -6.09 -10.36 -7.27
CA TRP A 59 -7.22 -10.13 -6.38
C TRP A 59 -6.89 -10.36 -4.89
N MET A 60 -5.91 -11.20 -4.57
CA MET A 60 -5.50 -11.41 -3.17
C MET A 60 -4.79 -10.18 -2.59
N ALA A 61 -4.36 -9.22 -3.42
CA ALA A 61 -3.84 -7.93 -2.93
C ALA A 61 -4.93 -7.06 -2.27
N LEU A 62 -6.22 -7.27 -2.58
CA LEU A 62 -7.33 -6.57 -1.89
C LEU A 62 -7.44 -6.95 -0.41
N LEU A 63 -6.92 -8.11 -0.01
CA LEU A 63 -6.85 -8.49 1.40
C LEU A 63 -5.93 -7.57 2.22
N THR A 64 -5.09 -6.77 1.55
CA THR A 64 -4.28 -5.72 2.20
C THR A 64 -5.13 -4.60 2.81
N PHE A 65 -6.35 -4.40 2.32
CA PHE A 65 -7.28 -3.42 2.90
C PHE A 65 -8.03 -3.91 4.14
N VAL A 66 -8.04 -5.22 4.39
CA VAL A 66 -8.67 -5.77 5.58
C VAL A 66 -7.70 -5.60 6.76
N PRO A 67 -8.04 -4.82 7.81
CA PRO A 67 -7.20 -4.71 8.99
C PRO A 67 -6.99 -6.11 9.61
N TYR A 68 -5.80 -6.36 10.18
CA TYR A 68 -5.26 -7.69 10.55
C TYR A 68 -4.72 -8.55 9.41
N ILE A 69 -5.51 -8.82 8.37
CA ILE A 69 -5.06 -9.71 7.27
C ILE A 69 -4.00 -8.99 6.42
N GLY A 70 -4.18 -7.69 6.19
CA GLY A 70 -3.27 -6.91 5.36
C GLY A 70 -1.87 -6.68 5.93
N SER A 71 -1.67 -6.78 7.24
CA SER A 71 -0.34 -6.73 7.85
C SER A 71 0.38 -8.09 7.80
N VAL A 72 -0.37 -9.19 7.81
CA VAL A 72 0.15 -10.57 7.80
C VAL A 72 0.41 -11.06 6.38
N MET A 73 -0.42 -10.68 5.40
CA MET A 73 -0.29 -11.11 4.00
C MET A 73 1.09 -10.82 3.37
N PRO A 74 1.70 -9.63 3.53
CA PRO A 74 3.03 -9.35 2.97
C PRO A 74 4.12 -10.24 3.57
N ILE A 75 3.98 -10.64 4.83
CA ILE A 75 4.93 -11.53 5.52
C ILE A 75 4.78 -12.96 4.97
N VAL A 76 3.54 -13.44 4.84
CA VAL A 76 3.26 -14.77 4.31
C VAL A 76 3.67 -14.90 2.84
N PHE A 77 3.29 -13.95 1.98
CA PHE A 77 3.70 -13.95 0.56
C PHE A 77 5.18 -13.65 0.36
N GLY A 78 5.81 -12.89 1.26
CA GLY A 78 7.26 -12.67 1.22
C GLY A 78 8.07 -13.92 1.56
N LEU A 79 7.50 -14.82 2.37
CA LEU A 79 8.10 -16.12 2.72
C LEU A 79 7.78 -17.22 1.70
N LEU A 80 6.78 -17.03 0.83
CA LEU A 80 6.51 -17.99 -0.23
C LEU A 80 7.61 -17.94 -1.30
N PRO A 81 8.19 -19.10 -1.67
CA PRO A 81 9.14 -19.14 -2.76
C PRO A 81 8.44 -18.70 -4.05
N SER A 82 9.05 -17.79 -4.78
CA SER A 82 8.67 -17.51 -6.16
C SER A 82 8.76 -18.82 -6.94
N LYS A 83 7.65 -19.30 -7.52
CA LYS A 83 7.71 -20.48 -8.38
C LYS A 83 8.56 -20.13 -9.60
N PRO A 84 9.67 -20.83 -9.86
CA PRO A 84 10.37 -20.69 -11.12
C PRO A 84 9.46 -21.33 -12.19
N ARG A 85 8.65 -20.52 -12.87
CA ARG A 85 8.10 -20.93 -14.17
C ARG A 85 9.27 -21.04 -15.15
N GLY A 86 9.93 -22.19 -15.10
CA GLY A 86 11.05 -22.57 -15.96
C GLY A 86 11.17 -24.09 -16.12
N GLU A 87 10.79 -24.88 -15.11
CA GLU A 87 11.01 -26.33 -15.15
C GLU A 87 9.95 -27.12 -15.96
N CYS A 88 8.81 -26.51 -16.30
CA CYS A 88 7.75 -27.19 -17.09
C CYS A 88 7.95 -27.05 -18.62
N PHE A 89 8.75 -26.08 -19.08
CA PHE A 89 8.96 -25.84 -20.51
C PHE A 89 10.38 -26.13 -20.99
N ASP A 90 11.33 -26.40 -20.10
CA ASP A 90 12.68 -26.90 -20.44
C ASP A 90 12.76 -28.44 -20.41
N ARG A 91 11.67 -29.08 -20.84
CA ARG A 91 11.59 -30.53 -21.00
C ARG A 91 11.06 -30.85 -22.40
N ARG A 92 11.77 -30.37 -23.42
CA ARG A 92 11.75 -30.90 -24.79
C ARG A 92 12.93 -30.41 -25.59
#